data_AF-A0A3R6UT88-F1
#
_entry.id   AF-A0A3R6UT88-F1
#
_cell.length_a   1.000
_cell.length_b   1.000
_cell.length_c   1.000
_cell.angle_alpha   90.00
_cell.angle_beta   90.00
_cell.angle_gamma   90.00
#
_symmetry.space_group_name_H-M   'P 1'
#
loop_
_entity.id
_entity.type
_entity.pdbx_description
1 polymer ?
#
loop_
_entity_poly.entity_id
_entity_poly.type
_entity_poly.pdbx_seq_one_letter_code
_entity_poly.pdbx_strand_id
1 'polypeptide(L)'
;MEELNVESLEAESYHFRIWKYDQNEEKVTIMQGEENDFTDALDVECSVPNDTWHFEIVPKHGWITTAEKALWYVITGEKRNERTQVKLSVMYLDGKY
;
A
#
# COMPACT_ATOMS: atom_id res chain seq x y z
N MET A 1 1.59 -26.24 -2.14
CA MET A 1 0.65 -25.20 -1.68
C MET A 1 1.47 -24.33 -0.76
N GLU A 2 1.89 -23.15 -1.22
CA GLU A 2 2.52 -22.16 -0.34
C GLU A 2 1.40 -21.51 0.45
N GLU A 3 1.31 -21.84 1.73
CA GLU A 3 0.44 -21.12 2.66
C GLU A 3 1.08 -19.74 2.89
N LEU A 4 0.37 -18.69 2.49
CA LEU A 4 0.71 -17.31 2.82
C LEU A 4 0.63 -17.18 4.35
N ASN A 5 1.80 -17.19 5.00
CA ASN A 5 1.87 -17.04 6.44
C ASN A 5 1.63 -15.56 6.81
N VAL A 6 0.37 -15.20 7.01
CA VAL A 6 -0.08 -13.84 7.37
C VAL A 6 0.62 -13.33 8.64
N GLU A 7 0.97 -14.23 9.56
CA GLU A 7 1.72 -13.89 10.78
C GLU A 7 3.14 -13.35 10.48
N SER A 8 3.74 -13.71 9.33
CA SER A 8 5.05 -13.19 8.93
C SER A 8 5.02 -11.75 8.42
N LEU A 9 3.87 -11.29 7.90
CA LEU A 9 3.71 -9.92 7.40
C LEU A 9 3.71 -8.90 8.54
N GLU A 10 3.00 -9.23 9.64
CA GLU A 10 2.99 -8.40 10.85
C GLU A 10 4.31 -8.42 11.60
N ALA A 11 4.96 -9.57 11.67
CA ALA A 11 6.22 -9.71 12.40
C ALA A 11 7.34 -8.88 11.77
N GLU A 12 7.38 -8.76 10.44
CA GLU A 12 8.60 -8.27 9.77
C GLU A 12 8.48 -6.87 9.16
N SER A 13 7.32 -6.39 8.65
CA SER A 13 7.30 -5.06 7.97
C SER A 13 5.95 -4.40 7.67
N TYR A 14 4.79 -5.07 7.80
CA TYR A 14 3.51 -4.55 7.29
C TYR A 14 2.39 -4.60 8.33
N HIS A 15 1.46 -3.65 8.22
CA HIS A 15 0.12 -3.78 8.76
C HIS A 15 -0.79 -4.36 7.66
N PHE A 16 -1.81 -5.12 8.05
CA PHE A 16 -2.73 -5.74 7.10
C PHE A 16 -4.19 -5.63 7.55
N ARG A 17 -5.09 -5.64 6.58
CA ARG A 17 -6.54 -5.72 6.79
C ARG A 17 -7.19 -6.55 5.69
N ILE A 18 -8.04 -7.47 6.09
CA ILE A 18 -8.93 -8.23 5.21
C ILE A 18 -10.35 -7.72 5.45
N TRP A 19 -11.03 -7.34 4.38
CA TRP A 19 -12.38 -6.80 4.46
C TRP A 19 -13.18 -7.20 3.23
N LYS A 20 -14.50 -7.00 3.28
CA LYS A 20 -15.39 -7.16 2.13
C LYS A 20 -16.54 -6.17 2.20
N TYR A 21 -17.31 -6.07 1.13
CA TYR A 21 -18.59 -5.39 1.18
C TYR A 21 -19.68 -6.34 1.69
N ASP A 22 -20.58 -5.83 2.52
CA ASP A 22 -21.80 -6.54 2.90
C ASP A 22 -22.91 -6.36 1.84
N GLN A 23 -24.12 -6.83 2.15
CA GLN A 23 -25.27 -6.72 1.24
C GLN A 23 -25.76 -5.27 1.04
N ASN A 24 -25.32 -4.34 1.88
CA ASN A 24 -25.65 -2.91 1.82
C ASN A 24 -24.52 -2.08 1.19
N GLU A 25 -23.51 -2.73 0.60
CA GLU A 25 -22.29 -2.09 0.10
C GLU A 25 -21.48 -1.38 1.20
N GLU A 26 -21.64 -1.80 2.46
CA GLU A 26 -20.83 -1.31 3.58
C GLU A 26 -19.57 -2.16 3.75
N LYS A 27 -18.42 -1.48 3.95
CA LYS A 27 -17.14 -2.14 4.21
C LYS A 27 -17.16 -2.79 5.60
N VAL A 28 -17.02 -4.11 5.64
CA VAL A 28 -16.92 -4.91 6.88
C VAL A 28 -15.54 -5.55 6.96
N THR A 29 -14.82 -5.21 8.03
CA THR A 29 -13.53 -5.84 8.35
C THR A 29 -13.75 -7.28 8.83
N ILE A 30 -13.08 -8.22 8.18
CA ILE A 30 -13.06 -9.64 8.56
C ILE A 30 -11.94 -9.89 9.57
N MET A 31 -10.76 -9.35 9.31
CA MET A 31 -9.57 -9.50 10.13
C MET A 31 -8.63 -8.31 9.89
N GLN A 32 -7.92 -7.87 10.92
CA GLN A 32 -6.84 -6.90 10.78
C GLN A 32 -5.84 -7.05 11.92
N GLY A 33 -4.68 -6.44 11.74
CA GLY A 33 -3.70 -6.24 12.79
C GLY A 33 -4.06 -5.19 13.84
N GLU A 34 -3.07 -4.80 14.64
CA GLU A 34 -3.21 -3.78 15.70
C GLU A 34 -3.47 -2.36 15.16
N GLU A 35 -3.06 -2.06 13.94
CA GLU A 35 -3.15 -0.74 13.33
C GLU A 35 -4.49 -0.53 12.61
N ASN A 36 -4.95 0.72 12.53
CA ASN A 36 -6.21 1.11 11.90
C ASN A 36 -6.03 2.09 10.73
N ASP A 37 -4.84 2.68 10.54
CA ASP A 37 -4.55 3.54 9.39
C ASP A 37 -4.10 2.74 8.17
N PHE A 38 -4.89 2.86 7.09
CA PHE A 38 -4.68 2.21 5.80
C PHE A 38 -4.84 3.20 4.64
N THR A 39 -4.57 4.50 4.89
CA THR A 39 -4.81 5.58 3.91
C THR A 39 -4.06 5.36 2.59
N ASP A 40 -2.84 4.82 2.64
CA ASP A 40 -2.02 4.50 1.47
C ASP A 40 -1.85 2.99 1.27
N ALA A 41 -2.86 2.18 1.65
CA ALA A 41 -2.75 0.74 1.54
C ALA A 41 -2.76 0.26 0.08
N LEU A 42 -1.96 -0.77 -0.21
CA LEU A 42 -2.09 -1.55 -1.42
C LEU A 42 -3.30 -2.47 -1.24
N ASP A 43 -4.33 -2.29 -2.06
CA ASP A 43 -5.54 -3.12 -2.06
C ASP A 43 -5.50 -4.15 -3.19
N VAL A 44 -5.71 -5.41 -2.84
CA VAL A 44 -5.77 -6.54 -3.78
C VAL A 44 -7.10 -7.25 -3.61
N GLU A 45 -7.85 -7.32 -4.71
CA GLU A 45 -9.10 -8.06 -4.77
C GLU A 45 -8.83 -9.57 -4.89
N CYS A 46 -9.51 -10.36 -4.06
CA CYS A 46 -9.44 -11.81 -3.98
C CYS A 46 -10.83 -12.40 -4.17
N SER A 47 -11.09 -13.02 -5.32
CA SER A 47 -12.33 -13.76 -5.53
C SER A 47 -12.35 -15.04 -4.69
N VAL A 48 -13.32 -15.17 -3.81
CA VAL A 48 -13.60 -16.41 -3.05
C VAL A 48 -14.92 -17.01 -3.53
N PRO A 49 -15.23 -18.28 -3.22
CA PRO A 49 -16.51 -18.85 -3.61
C PRO A 49 -17.70 -18.01 -3.11
N ASN A 50 -18.48 -17.48 -4.04
CA ASN A 50 -19.68 -16.65 -3.80
C ASN A 50 -19.44 -15.27 -3.16
N ASP A 51 -18.20 -14.78 -3.09
CA ASP A 51 -17.89 -13.49 -2.47
C ASP A 51 -16.60 -12.89 -3.02
N THR A 52 -16.37 -11.62 -2.74
CA THR A 52 -15.15 -10.91 -3.10
C THR A 52 -14.56 -10.29 -1.85
N TRP A 53 -13.33 -10.67 -1.52
CA TRP A 53 -12.60 -10.12 -0.38
C TRP A 53 -11.51 -9.19 -0.88
N HIS A 54 -11.16 -8.22 -0.05
CA HIS A 54 -10.10 -7.27 -0.27
C HIS A 54 -9.00 -7.49 0.76
N PHE A 55 -7.77 -7.58 0.28
CA PHE A 55 -6.58 -7.70 1.09
C PHE A 55 -5.78 -6.40 0.98
N GLU A 56 -5.74 -5.64 2.06
CA GLU A 56 -5.00 -4.39 2.18
C GLU A 56 -3.72 -4.60 2.99
N ILE A 57 -2.61 -4.05 2.51
CA ILE A 57 -1.35 -3.95 3.28
C ILE A 57 -0.77 -2.55 3.24
N VAL A 58 -0.11 -2.15 4.32
CA VAL A 58 0.68 -0.92 4.38
C VAL A 58 1.98 -1.18 5.15
N PRO A 59 3.15 -0.82 4.61
CA PRO A 59 4.41 -0.99 5.34
C PRO A 59 4.45 -0.08 6.57
N LYS A 60 4.94 -0.61 7.70
CA LYS A 60 5.06 0.11 8.98
C LYS A 60 5.88 1.41 8.87
N HIS A 61 6.81 1.46 7.91
CA HIS A 61 7.70 2.60 7.68
C HIS A 61 7.37 3.38 6.39
N GLY A 62 6.20 3.10 5.80
CA GLY A 62 5.78 3.64 4.51
C GLY A 62 6.47 2.97 3.31
N TRP A 63 5.91 3.22 2.11
CA TRP A 63 6.35 2.58 0.85
C TRP A 63 7.68 3.09 0.32
N ILE A 64 8.09 4.29 0.73
CA ILE A 64 9.32 4.94 0.30
C ILE A 64 10.16 5.23 1.54
N THR A 65 11.43 4.84 1.48
CA THR A 65 12.38 5.08 2.58
C THR A 65 12.64 6.57 2.79
N THR A 66 13.04 6.94 4.00
CA THR A 66 13.44 8.31 4.32
C THR A 66 14.59 8.82 3.43
N ALA A 67 15.52 7.94 3.05
CA ALA A 67 16.64 8.27 2.18
C ALA A 67 16.17 8.61 0.75
N GLU A 68 15.22 7.85 0.21
CA GLU A 68 14.62 8.12 -1.10
C GLU A 68 13.79 9.41 -1.09
N LYS A 69 13.04 9.67 -0.01
CA LYS A 69 12.34 10.96 0.19
C LYS A 69 13.35 12.12 0.22
N ALA A 70 14.45 11.98 0.95
CA ALA A 70 15.50 13.01 1.01
C ALA A 70 16.15 13.25 -0.35
N LEU A 71 16.47 12.18 -1.09
CA LEU A 71 17.00 12.29 -2.45
C LEU A 71 16.00 13.00 -3.38
N TRP A 72 14.70 12.72 -3.26
CA TRP A 72 13.66 13.42 -4.00
C TRP A 72 13.66 14.92 -3.71
N TYR A 73 13.73 15.34 -2.44
CA TYR A 73 13.83 16.76 -2.08
C TYR A 73 15.07 17.43 -2.66
N VAL A 74 16.21 16.74 -2.70
CA VAL A 74 17.44 17.27 -3.29
C VAL A 74 17.29 17.43 -4.81
N ILE A 75 16.81 16.39 -5.51
CA ILE A 75 16.64 16.43 -6.98
C ILE A 75 15.59 17.47 -7.40
N THR A 76 14.50 17.60 -6.64
CA THR A 76 13.43 18.58 -6.92
C THR A 76 13.81 20.00 -6.51
N GLY A 77 14.57 20.16 -5.42
CA GLY A 77 15.14 21.44 -4.98
C GLY A 77 16.21 21.97 -5.92
N GLU A 78 16.96 21.10 -6.58
CA GLU A 78 18.04 21.46 -7.51
C GLU A 78 17.53 21.73 -8.94
N LYS A 79 16.35 21.21 -9.31
CA LYS A 79 15.77 21.40 -10.66
C LYS A 79 14.52 22.28 -10.68
N ARG A 80 14.75 23.59 -10.79
CA ARG A 80 13.78 24.57 -11.34
C ARG A 80 13.59 24.41 -12.85
N ASN A 81 13.18 23.23 -13.33
CA ASN A 81 12.50 23.13 -14.62
C ASN A 81 11.32 22.16 -14.56
N GLU A 82 10.19 22.61 -15.08
CA GLU A 82 8.88 21.96 -14.94
C GLU A 82 8.85 20.57 -15.61
N ARG A 83 9.60 20.39 -16.70
CA ARG A 83 9.67 19.12 -17.42
C ARG A 83 10.33 17.99 -16.64
N THR A 84 11.34 18.29 -15.81
CA THR A 84 12.01 17.25 -15.01
C THR A 84 11.17 16.86 -13.80
N GLN A 85 10.46 17.82 -13.19
CA GLN A 85 9.53 17.54 -12.08
C GLN A 85 8.39 16.62 -12.51
N VAL A 86 7.75 16.88 -13.66
CA VAL A 86 6.64 16.05 -14.18
C VAL A 86 7.13 14.63 -14.53
N LYS A 87 8.30 14.50 -15.16
CA LYS A 87 8.79 13.17 -15.58
C LYS A 87 9.16 12.28 -14.38
N LEU A 88 9.72 12.85 -13.32
CA LEU A 88 10.07 12.10 -12.11
C LEU A 88 8.82 11.77 -11.27
N SER A 89 7.92 12.71 -11.05
CA SER A 89 6.66 12.46 -10.31
C SER A 89 5.82 11.35 -10.96
N VAL A 90 5.76 11.29 -12.30
CA VAL A 90 5.11 10.16 -13.00
C VAL A 90 5.83 8.83 -12.76
N MET A 91 7.17 8.78 -12.74
CA MET A 91 7.91 7.54 -12.44
C MET A 91 7.68 7.02 -11.02
N TYR A 92 7.50 7.91 -10.04
CA TYR A 92 7.28 7.53 -8.64
C TYR A 92 5.82 7.20 -8.32
N LEU A 93 4.86 7.79 -9.05
CA LEU A 93 3.43 7.49 -8.88
C LEU A 93 3.01 6.19 -9.60
N ASP A 94 3.68 5.83 -10.70
CA ASP A 94 3.27 4.65 -11.49
C ASP A 94 3.74 3.32 -10.91
N GLY A 95 4.52 3.31 -9.81
CA GLY A 95 4.75 2.11 -8.96
C GLY A 95 5.17 0.82 -9.67
N LYS A 96 5.59 0.88 -10.94
CA LYS A 96 5.95 -0.29 -11.74
C LYS A 96 7.38 -0.68 -11.48
N TYR A 97 7.55 -1.58 -10.53
CA TYR A 97 8.54 -2.65 -10.58
C TYR A 97 7.85 -3.96 -10.22
#